data_AF-A0A6C8GDK0-F1
#
_entry.id   AF-A0A6C8GDK0-F1
#
_cell.length_a   1.000
_cell.length_b   1.000
_cell.length_c   1.000
_cell.angle_alpha   90.00
_cell.angle_beta   90.00
_cell.angle_gamma   90.00
#
_symmetry.space_group_name_H-M   'P 1'
#
loop_
_entity.id
_entity.type
_entity.pdbx_description
1 polymer ?
#
loop_
_entity_poly.entity_id
_entity_poly.type
_entity_poly.pdbx_seq_one_letter_code
_entity_poly.pdbx_strand_id
1 'polypeptide(L)'
;MLPLYSQGICIMWLLSFIIFIFLAYLFIKLCPSKKEREMANHAQAREEATRRIMLDEKYCERVDPLHLPKRTDPDSVMVPGSVPDWIFNDGVKKTSTTVLIEYNSDEVTQRHVTVLFTGYAYFYGYCHLRSDYRTFRYSSVSSAVDPTTGTKIPDLSSFLLERSYDETTTAQPEMVFDDGAISVNCYIIIKIKRKRTESIKNVTVLGYSHLSGKIYVRCNESNKYYVFYLDDIIEVIDAGTGELITGVRSYLRKHKVSR
;
A
#
# COMPACT_ATOMS: atom_id res chain seq x y z
N MET A 1 -75.45 -52.26 -28.52
CA MET A 1 -74.22 -52.79 -27.90
C MET A 1 -73.14 -51.71 -27.99
N LEU A 2 -73.00 -50.88 -26.96
CA LEU A 2 -71.91 -49.90 -26.88
C LEU A 2 -70.60 -50.65 -26.61
N PRO A 3 -69.50 -50.32 -27.29
CA PRO A 3 -68.29 -51.11 -27.25
C PRO A 3 -67.65 -51.02 -25.86
N LEU A 4 -67.56 -52.16 -25.19
CA LEU A 4 -66.86 -52.39 -23.91
C LEU A 4 -65.41 -51.86 -23.93
N TYR A 5 -64.85 -51.60 -25.11
CA TYR A 5 -63.53 -51.01 -25.31
C TYR A 5 -63.39 -49.58 -24.76
N SER A 6 -64.49 -48.80 -24.73
CA SER A 6 -64.44 -47.40 -24.25
C SER A 6 -64.24 -47.31 -22.74
N GLN A 7 -64.77 -48.27 -21.96
CA GLN A 7 -64.63 -48.26 -20.50
C GLN A 7 -63.20 -48.57 -20.03
N GLY A 8 -62.49 -49.48 -20.71
CA GLY A 8 -61.11 -49.82 -20.36
C GLY A 8 -60.14 -48.65 -20.53
N ILE A 9 -60.34 -47.84 -21.57
CA ILE A 9 -59.51 -46.66 -21.84
C ILE A 9 -59.68 -45.64 -20.71
N CYS A 10 -60.91 -45.33 -20.29
CA CYS A 10 -61.17 -44.37 -19.21
C CYS A 10 -60.52 -44.79 -17.88
N ILE A 11 -60.52 -46.09 -17.55
CA ILE A 11 -59.91 -46.61 -16.31
C ILE A 11 -58.38 -46.46 -16.35
N MET A 12 -57.74 -46.74 -17.50
CA MET A 12 -56.29 -46.61 -17.65
C MET A 12 -55.82 -45.16 -17.50
N TRP A 13 -56.54 -44.20 -18.08
CA TRP A 13 -56.24 -42.77 -17.95
C TRP A 13 -56.42 -42.26 -16.52
N LEU A 14 -57.45 -42.73 -15.82
CA LEU A 14 -57.71 -42.35 -14.43
C LEU A 14 -56.61 -42.85 -13.48
N LEU A 15 -56.14 -44.09 -13.66
CA LEU A 15 -55.01 -44.63 -12.89
C LEU A 15 -53.71 -43.85 -13.17
N SER A 16 -53.44 -43.53 -14.43
CA SER A 16 -52.27 -42.71 -14.81
C SER A 16 -52.32 -41.32 -14.14
N PHE A 17 -53.49 -40.69 -14.10
CA PHE A 17 -53.67 -39.38 -13.47
C PHE A 17 -53.46 -39.43 -11.94
N ILE A 18 -53.95 -40.48 -11.27
CA ILE A 18 -53.72 -40.67 -9.82
C ILE A 18 -52.23 -40.84 -9.53
N ILE A 19 -51.53 -41.65 -10.32
CA ILE A 19 -50.07 -41.83 -10.18
C ILE A 19 -49.35 -40.50 -10.37
N PHE A 20 -49.74 -39.70 -11.36
CA PHE A 20 -49.14 -38.39 -11.61
C PHE A 20 -49.34 -37.42 -10.44
N ILE A 21 -50.54 -37.35 -9.87
CA ILE A 21 -50.82 -36.54 -8.67
C ILE A 21 -49.95 -37.00 -7.50
N PHE A 22 -49.82 -38.31 -7.29
CA PHE A 22 -49.01 -38.86 -6.21
C PHE A 22 -47.52 -38.53 -6.38
N LEU A 23 -46.99 -38.62 -7.60
CA LEU A 23 -45.61 -38.23 -7.91
C LEU A 23 -45.38 -36.73 -7.71
N ALA A 24 -46.31 -35.88 -8.13
CA ALA A 24 -46.23 -34.44 -7.91
C ALA A 24 -46.26 -34.09 -6.41
N TYR A 25 -47.13 -34.75 -5.63
CA TYR A 25 -47.19 -34.59 -4.18
C TYR A 25 -45.86 -35.00 -3.51
N LEU A 26 -45.31 -36.16 -3.88
CA LEU A 26 -44.02 -36.61 -3.37
C LEU A 26 -42.89 -35.65 -3.76
N PHE A 27 -42.89 -35.12 -4.98
CA PHE A 27 -41.88 -34.17 -5.44
C PHE A 27 -41.90 -32.87 -4.63
N ILE A 28 -43.08 -32.33 -4.35
CA ILE A 28 -43.24 -31.14 -3.50
C ILE A 28 -42.77 -31.42 -2.07
N LYS A 29 -43.07 -32.60 -1.53
CA LYS A 29 -42.72 -32.97 -0.15
C LYS A 29 -41.24 -33.32 0.03
N LEU A 30 -40.60 -33.86 -1.00
CA LEU A 30 -39.18 -34.24 -1.01
C LEU A 30 -38.26 -33.11 -1.46
N CYS A 31 -38.79 -32.03 -2.08
CA CYS A 31 -37.98 -30.87 -2.40
C CYS A 31 -37.59 -30.14 -1.12
N PRO A 32 -36.30 -30.10 -0.75
CA PRO A 32 -35.87 -29.44 0.47
C PRO A 32 -36.26 -27.97 0.39
N SER A 33 -36.84 -27.46 1.47
CA SER A 33 -37.30 -26.08 1.52
C SER A 33 -36.13 -25.13 1.29
N LYS A 34 -36.40 -23.91 0.80
CA LYS A 34 -35.35 -22.90 0.60
C LYS A 34 -34.51 -22.69 1.87
N LYS A 35 -35.14 -22.73 3.06
CA LYS A 35 -34.47 -22.61 4.35
C LYS A 35 -33.54 -23.78 4.66
N GLU A 36 -33.94 -25.00 4.32
CA GLU A 36 -33.10 -26.19 4.52
C GLU A 36 -31.87 -26.15 3.60
N ARG A 37 -32.03 -25.68 2.36
CA ARG A 37 -30.89 -25.48 1.44
C ARG A 37 -29.93 -24.41 1.95
N GLU A 38 -30.45 -23.29 2.46
CA GLU A 38 -29.61 -22.23 3.05
C GLU A 38 -28.85 -22.73 4.28
N MET A 39 -29.52 -23.47 5.18
CA MET A 39 -28.86 -24.07 6.35
C MET A 39 -27.79 -25.11 5.95
N ALA A 40 -28.06 -25.95 4.95
CA ALA A 40 -27.09 -26.91 4.43
C ALA A 40 -25.85 -26.20 3.84
N ASN A 41 -26.05 -25.13 3.08
CA ASN A 41 -24.95 -24.32 2.53
C ASN A 41 -24.13 -23.66 3.64
N HIS A 42 -24.77 -23.11 4.68
CA HIS A 42 -24.07 -22.55 5.82
C HIS A 42 -23.30 -23.60 6.62
N ALA A 43 -23.85 -24.81 6.78
CA ALA A 43 -23.16 -25.92 7.43
C ALA A 43 -21.92 -26.34 6.61
N GLN A 44 -22.06 -26.48 5.29
CA GLN A 44 -20.95 -26.81 4.40
C GLN A 44 -19.85 -25.74 4.41
N ALA A 45 -20.22 -24.46 4.41
CA ALA A 45 -19.25 -23.36 4.51
C ALA A 45 -18.47 -23.37 5.83
N ARG A 46 -19.14 -23.70 6.95
CA ARG A 46 -18.48 -23.85 8.26
C ARG A 46 -17.52 -25.03 8.26
N GLU A 47 -17.90 -26.16 7.68
CA GLU A 47 -17.04 -27.34 7.57
C GLU A 47 -15.80 -27.04 6.73
N GLU A 48 -15.97 -26.34 5.60
CA GLU A 48 -14.84 -25.93 4.75
C GLU A 48 -13.90 -24.95 5.46
N ALA A 49 -14.45 -23.95 6.17
CA ALA A 49 -13.65 -23.03 6.97
C ALA A 49 -12.86 -23.75 8.07
N THR A 50 -13.51 -24.70 8.78
CA THR A 50 -12.86 -25.51 9.82
C THR A 50 -11.76 -26.38 9.22
N ARG A 51 -11.98 -26.94 8.03
CA ARG A 51 -10.98 -27.74 7.32
C ARG A 51 -9.75 -26.92 6.92
N ARG A 52 -9.94 -25.66 6.48
CA ARG A 52 -8.82 -24.76 6.14
C ARG A 52 -7.98 -24.44 7.38
N ILE A 53 -8.61 -24.13 8.51
CA ILE A 53 -7.91 -23.86 9.78
C ILE A 53 -7.09 -25.09 10.23
N MET A 54 -7.68 -26.28 10.20
CA MET A 54 -6.94 -27.51 10.57
C MET A 54 -5.77 -27.82 9.63
N LEU A 55 -5.91 -27.52 8.33
CA LEU A 55 -4.80 -27.68 7.40
C LEU A 55 -3.66 -26.72 7.75
N ASP A 56 -3.97 -25.45 8.02
CA ASP A 56 -2.98 -24.45 8.43
C ASP A 56 -2.27 -24.85 9.74
N GLU A 57 -3.00 -25.35 10.75
CA GLU A 57 -2.40 -25.85 12.00
C GLU A 57 -1.44 -27.03 11.74
N LYS A 58 -1.81 -27.97 10.88
CA LYS A 58 -0.96 -29.12 10.53
C LYS A 58 0.29 -28.71 9.72
N TYR A 59 0.21 -27.62 8.96
CA TYR A 59 1.37 -27.04 8.28
C TYR A 59 2.30 -26.31 9.26
N CYS A 60 1.75 -25.66 10.29
CA CYS A 60 2.54 -25.04 11.36
C CYS A 60 3.33 -26.06 12.18
N GLU A 61 2.79 -27.26 12.44
CA GLU A 61 3.50 -28.30 13.20
C GLU A 61 4.63 -29.00 12.43
N ARG A 62 4.63 -28.92 11.09
CA ARG A 62 5.59 -29.66 10.23
C ARG A 62 6.79 -28.81 9.79
N VAL A 63 6.92 -27.59 10.30
CA VAL A 63 8.16 -26.82 10.16
C VAL A 63 9.17 -27.37 11.17
N ASP A 64 10.05 -28.26 10.71
CA ASP A 64 11.19 -28.75 11.48
C ASP A 64 11.91 -27.55 12.14
N PRO A 65 12.07 -27.53 13.48
CA PRO A 65 12.73 -26.42 14.17
C PRO A 65 14.23 -26.26 13.81
N LEU A 66 14.77 -27.13 12.95
CA LEU A 66 16.19 -27.20 12.62
C LEU A 66 16.68 -26.19 11.57
N HIS A 67 15.80 -25.38 10.97
CA HIS A 67 16.22 -24.28 10.07
C HIS A 67 15.53 -22.95 10.40
N LEU A 68 15.14 -22.75 11.67
CA LEU A 68 14.90 -21.40 12.14
C LEU A 68 16.23 -20.62 12.03
N PRO A 69 16.26 -19.47 11.33
CA PRO A 69 17.43 -18.60 11.38
C PRO A 69 17.75 -18.33 12.85
N LYS A 70 19.02 -18.56 13.20
CA LYS A 70 19.59 -18.41 14.53
C LYS A 70 18.90 -17.26 15.25
N ARG A 71 18.15 -17.62 16.30
CA ARG A 71 17.44 -16.72 17.21
C ARG A 71 18.35 -15.51 17.47
N THR A 72 18.00 -14.37 16.88
CA THR A 72 18.54 -13.08 17.29
C THR A 72 18.25 -12.95 18.78
N ASP A 73 19.23 -12.41 19.50
CA ASP A 73 19.24 -12.34 20.95
C ASP A 73 17.87 -11.91 21.54
N PRO A 74 17.49 -12.41 22.73
CA PRO A 74 16.27 -12.01 23.43
C PRO A 74 16.20 -10.50 23.75
N ASP A 75 17.27 -9.74 23.48
CA ASP A 75 17.30 -8.28 23.52
C ASP A 75 16.83 -7.61 22.21
N SER A 76 16.49 -8.39 21.17
CA SER A 76 15.91 -7.89 19.91
C SER A 76 14.38 -7.91 19.88
N VAL A 77 13.73 -7.98 21.04
CA VAL A 77 12.33 -7.54 21.14
C VAL A 77 12.32 -6.11 20.62
N MET A 78 11.79 -5.91 19.41
CA MET A 78 11.60 -4.58 18.85
C MET A 78 10.75 -3.80 19.86
N VAL A 79 11.43 -2.96 20.64
CA VAL A 79 10.78 -2.01 21.53
C VAL A 79 9.86 -1.19 20.64
N PRO A 80 8.60 -0.95 21.02
CA PRO A 80 7.73 -0.01 20.32
C PRO A 80 8.47 1.33 20.19
N GLY A 81 9.06 1.60 19.01
CA GLY A 81 10.00 2.71 18.84
C GLY A 81 11.18 2.45 17.90
N SER A 82 11.62 1.21 17.68
CA SER A 82 12.72 0.93 16.73
C SER A 82 12.20 0.86 15.29
N VAL A 83 11.84 2.02 14.74
CA VAL A 83 11.59 2.16 13.30
C VAL A 83 12.92 1.89 12.58
N PRO A 84 12.97 0.98 11.58
CA PRO A 84 14.22 0.63 10.92
C PRO A 84 15.01 1.85 10.40
N ASP A 85 16.31 1.92 10.68
CA ASP A 85 17.18 3.08 10.34
C ASP A 85 17.14 3.46 8.85
N TRP A 86 16.91 2.50 7.95
CA TRP A 86 16.79 2.76 6.52
C TRP A 86 15.59 3.65 6.16
N ILE A 87 14.58 3.75 7.03
CA ILE A 87 13.41 4.62 6.83
C ILE A 87 13.78 6.10 7.02
N PHE A 88 14.78 6.41 7.84
CA PHE A 88 15.15 7.79 8.15
C PHE A 88 16.28 8.35 7.28
N ASN A 89 17.05 7.49 6.60
CA ASN A 89 18.17 7.92 5.75
C ASN A 89 17.77 8.72 4.49
N ASP A 90 16.48 8.79 4.16
CA ASP A 90 15.98 9.55 3.00
C ASP A 90 15.60 11.02 3.32
N GLY A 91 15.91 11.50 4.54
CA GLY A 91 15.64 12.89 4.93
C GLY A 91 14.14 13.20 5.07
N VAL A 92 13.32 12.18 5.27
CA VAL A 92 11.87 12.34 5.34
C VAL A 92 11.46 12.58 6.78
N LYS A 93 10.87 13.75 7.04
CA LYS A 93 10.43 14.15 8.37
C LYS A 93 9.27 13.26 8.84
N LYS A 94 9.39 12.81 10.08
CA LYS A 94 8.43 11.94 10.77
C LYS A 94 7.20 12.76 11.14
N THR A 95 6.12 12.64 10.38
CA THR A 95 4.81 13.07 10.88
C THR A 95 4.27 12.00 11.79
N SER A 96 3.60 12.39 12.88
CA SER A 96 2.78 11.47 13.66
C SER A 96 1.30 11.81 13.48
N THR A 97 0.81 11.67 12.25
CA THR A 97 -0.62 11.85 11.96
C THR A 97 -1.33 10.50 12.06
N THR A 98 -2.40 10.43 12.84
CA THR A 98 -3.21 9.22 12.94
C THR A 98 -4.47 9.35 12.09
N VAL A 99 -4.78 8.31 11.33
CA VAL A 99 -5.94 8.25 10.43
C VAL A 99 -6.72 6.95 10.64
N LEU A 100 -8.04 7.02 10.46
CA LEU A 100 -8.90 5.84 10.38
C LEU A 100 -9.21 5.59 8.92
N ILE A 101 -8.73 4.47 8.37
CA ILE A 101 -8.88 4.11 6.96
C ILE A 101 -9.77 2.90 6.80
N GLU A 102 -10.49 2.83 5.69
CA GLU A 102 -11.09 1.61 5.16
C GLU A 102 -10.18 1.08 4.05
N TYR A 103 -9.62 -0.11 4.25
CA TYR A 103 -8.56 -0.66 3.42
C TYR A 103 -8.99 -1.96 2.74
N ASN A 104 -8.88 -1.96 1.41
CA ASN A 104 -9.18 -3.07 0.51
C ASN A 104 -7.89 -3.88 0.27
N SER A 105 -7.79 -4.99 0.99
CA SER A 105 -6.84 -6.07 0.70
C SER A 105 -7.60 -7.21 0.02
N ASP A 106 -7.68 -8.38 0.65
CA ASP A 106 -8.57 -9.47 0.22
C ASP A 106 -10.00 -9.25 0.73
N GLU A 107 -10.10 -8.64 1.91
CA GLU A 107 -11.34 -8.16 2.52
C GLU A 107 -11.20 -6.67 2.87
N VAL A 108 -12.36 -6.00 2.92
CA VAL A 108 -12.50 -4.61 3.36
C VAL A 108 -12.34 -4.57 4.87
N THR A 109 -11.35 -3.82 5.37
CA THR A 109 -11.08 -3.74 6.81
C THR A 109 -10.92 -2.30 7.26
N GLN A 110 -11.51 -1.95 8.40
CA GLN A 110 -11.29 -0.65 9.03
C GLN A 110 -10.03 -0.70 9.89
N ARG A 111 -9.10 0.24 9.69
CA ARG A 111 -7.78 0.24 10.33
C ARG A 111 -7.47 1.61 10.90
N HIS A 112 -7.09 1.64 12.17
CA HIS A 112 -6.48 2.82 12.78
C HIS A 112 -4.98 2.76 12.50
N VAL A 113 -4.44 3.80 11.86
CA VAL A 113 -3.04 3.82 11.41
C VAL A 113 -2.38 5.12 11.86
N THR A 114 -1.29 4.99 12.61
CA THR A 114 -0.40 6.12 12.89
C THR A 114 0.63 6.19 11.76
N VAL A 115 0.42 7.13 10.85
CA VAL A 115 1.29 7.37 9.70
C VAL A 115 2.61 7.92 10.21
N LEU A 116 3.70 7.40 9.68
CA LEU A 116 5.08 7.80 9.98
C LEU A 116 5.75 8.45 8.77
N PHE A 117 5.42 7.94 7.58
CA PHE A 117 6.03 8.33 6.33
C PHE A 117 4.99 8.30 5.20
N THR A 118 5.04 9.28 4.32
CA THR A 118 4.22 9.36 3.12
C THR A 118 5.12 9.35 1.88
N GLY A 119 4.84 8.43 0.96
CA GLY A 119 5.43 8.37 -0.37
C GLY A 119 4.42 8.79 -1.43
N TYR A 120 4.77 8.66 -2.71
CA TYR A 120 3.89 9.04 -3.81
C TYR A 120 2.69 8.10 -3.98
N ALA A 121 2.89 6.79 -3.85
CA ALA A 121 1.86 5.77 -4.11
C ALA A 121 1.42 5.01 -2.85
N TYR A 122 2.15 5.21 -1.75
CA TYR A 122 1.95 4.49 -0.50
C TYR A 122 2.31 5.39 0.68
N PHE A 123 1.86 4.99 1.86
CA PHE A 123 2.32 5.51 3.13
C PHE A 123 2.69 4.35 4.05
N TYR A 124 3.60 4.61 4.97
CA TYR A 124 4.06 3.66 5.97
C TYR A 124 3.61 4.13 7.34
N GLY A 125 3.08 3.20 8.14
CA GLY A 125 2.56 3.52 9.45
C GLY A 125 2.38 2.30 10.34
N TYR A 126 2.17 2.58 11.62
CA TYR A 126 1.85 1.57 12.61
C TYR A 126 0.35 1.21 12.53
N CYS A 127 0.05 -0.05 12.24
CA CYS A 127 -1.30 -0.58 12.13
C CYS A 127 -1.76 -1.09 13.49
N HIS A 128 -2.64 -0.35 14.18
CA HIS A 128 -3.11 -0.74 15.51
C HIS A 128 -3.90 -2.05 15.51
N LEU A 129 -4.63 -2.34 14.42
CA LEU A 129 -5.37 -3.60 14.28
C LEU A 129 -4.44 -4.84 14.26
N ARG A 130 -3.22 -4.70 13.73
CA ARG A 130 -2.26 -5.80 13.61
C ARG A 130 -1.11 -5.71 14.61
N SER A 131 -1.04 -4.63 15.39
CA SER A 131 0.06 -4.30 16.29
C SER A 131 1.44 -4.40 15.63
N ASP A 132 1.53 -3.94 14.37
CA ASP A 132 2.74 -4.04 13.56
C ASP A 132 2.82 -2.91 12.53
N TYR A 133 4.02 -2.60 12.06
CA TYR A 133 4.24 -1.63 11.00
C TYR A 133 3.92 -2.23 9.63
N ARG A 134 3.26 -1.43 8.79
CA ARG A 134 2.78 -1.86 7.47
C ARG A 134 2.87 -0.72 6.46
N THR A 135 3.02 -1.12 5.20
CA THR A 135 2.88 -0.23 4.05
C THR A 135 1.47 -0.32 3.49
N PHE A 136 0.85 0.83 3.25
CA PHE A 136 -0.50 0.95 2.73
C PHE A 136 -0.45 1.67 1.38
N ARG A 137 -1.09 1.11 0.35
CA ARG A 137 -1.21 1.77 -0.95
C ARG A 137 -2.40 2.72 -0.94
N TYR A 138 -2.24 3.93 -1.45
CA TYR A 138 -3.36 4.89 -1.55
C TYR A 138 -4.52 4.32 -2.38
N SER A 139 -4.20 3.62 -3.47
CA SER A 139 -5.19 2.98 -4.33
C SER A 139 -6.03 1.90 -3.64
N SER A 140 -5.59 1.38 -2.50
CA SER A 140 -6.28 0.37 -1.72
C SER A 140 -7.11 0.97 -0.58
N VAL A 141 -7.06 2.30 -0.37
CA VAL A 141 -7.88 2.98 0.63
C VAL A 141 -9.17 3.45 -0.03
N SER A 142 -10.33 2.92 0.41
CA SER A 142 -11.64 3.33 -0.10
C SER A 142 -12.16 4.59 0.57
N SER A 143 -11.87 4.76 1.87
CA SER A 143 -12.26 5.93 2.64
C SER A 143 -11.28 6.20 3.78
N ALA A 144 -11.18 7.46 4.20
CA ALA A 144 -10.37 7.89 5.32
C ALA A 144 -11.09 8.95 6.16
N VAL A 145 -10.84 8.95 7.46
CA VAL A 145 -11.44 9.85 8.46
C VAL A 145 -10.36 10.27 9.45
N ASP A 146 -10.35 11.54 9.84
CA ASP A 146 -9.54 12.02 10.96
C ASP A 146 -10.20 11.50 12.27
N PRO A 147 -9.54 10.62 13.04
CA PRO A 147 -10.13 10.02 14.24
C PRO A 147 -10.40 11.04 15.35
N THR A 148 -9.75 12.21 15.31
CA THR A 148 -9.91 13.26 16.32
C THR A 148 -11.17 14.08 16.06
N THR A 149 -11.42 14.43 14.79
CA THR A 149 -12.53 15.32 14.42
C THR A 149 -13.74 14.58 13.88
N GLY A 150 -13.58 13.31 13.48
CA GLY A 150 -14.60 12.54 12.76
C GLY A 150 -14.82 13.03 11.33
N THR A 151 -14.01 13.96 10.83
CA THR A 151 -14.18 14.55 9.49
C THR A 151 -13.65 13.59 8.43
N LYS A 152 -14.45 13.35 7.38
CA LYS A 152 -14.04 12.54 6.24
C LYS A 152 -12.93 13.26 5.45
N ILE A 153 -11.86 12.53 5.13
CA ILE A 153 -10.72 13.03 4.37
C ILE A 153 -10.95 12.64 2.89
N PRO A 154 -11.26 13.58 1.98
CA PRO A 154 -11.59 13.26 0.59
C PRO A 154 -10.37 12.80 -0.22
N ASP A 155 -9.19 13.35 0.06
CA ASP A 155 -7.92 12.93 -0.53
C ASP A 155 -6.89 12.72 0.59
N LEU A 156 -6.68 11.44 0.92
CA LEU A 156 -5.73 11.06 1.96
C LEU A 156 -4.28 11.43 1.60
N SER A 157 -3.91 11.39 0.32
CA SER A 157 -2.53 11.66 -0.09
C SER A 157 -2.18 13.14 0.11
N SER A 158 -3.04 14.04 -0.36
CA SER A 158 -2.88 15.49 -0.19
C SER A 158 -2.94 15.88 1.28
N PHE A 159 -3.89 15.32 2.05
CA PHE A 159 -4.00 15.57 3.49
C PHE A 159 -2.72 15.19 4.28
N LEU A 160 -2.16 14.01 4.01
CA LEU A 160 -0.93 13.57 4.70
C LEU A 160 0.29 14.36 4.23
N LEU A 161 0.33 14.79 2.96
CA LEU A 161 1.39 15.66 2.46
C LEU A 161 1.32 17.04 3.14
N GLU A 162 0.15 17.68 3.19
CA GLU A 162 -0.04 18.98 3.85
C GLU A 162 0.41 18.96 5.32
N ARG A 163 -0.02 17.96 6.09
CA ARG A 163 0.42 17.83 7.49
C ARG A 163 1.89 17.50 7.65
N SER A 164 2.54 16.91 6.64
CA SER A 164 3.99 16.74 6.63
C SER A 164 4.77 18.03 6.42
N TYR A 165 4.13 19.05 5.86
CA TYR A 165 4.70 20.39 5.75
C TYR A 165 4.33 21.28 6.94
N ASP A 166 3.15 21.16 7.56
CA ASP A 166 2.74 22.08 8.62
C ASP A 166 3.56 22.00 9.92
N GLU A 167 4.17 20.84 10.22
CA GLU A 167 5.15 20.72 11.32
C GLU A 167 6.42 21.57 11.10
N THR A 168 6.55 22.27 9.95
CA THR A 168 7.69 23.14 9.64
C THR A 168 7.47 24.65 9.87
N THR A 169 6.32 25.08 10.41
CA THR A 169 6.06 26.54 10.59
C THR A 169 6.75 27.18 11.80
N THR A 170 7.78 26.55 12.38
CA THR A 170 8.70 27.26 13.32
C THR A 170 10.15 26.81 13.25
N ALA A 171 10.47 25.80 12.44
CA ALA A 171 11.84 25.42 12.16
C ALA A 171 11.95 25.28 10.65
N GLN A 172 12.76 26.16 10.03
CA GLN A 172 13.32 25.86 8.73
C GLN A 172 13.77 24.40 8.75
N PRO A 173 13.54 23.61 7.69
CA PRO A 173 14.18 22.32 7.61
C PRO A 173 15.68 22.55 7.66
N GLU A 174 16.26 22.45 8.85
CA GLU A 174 17.55 21.81 9.04
C GLU A 174 17.35 20.43 8.42
N MET A 175 17.55 20.37 7.10
CA MET A 175 18.11 19.18 6.50
C MET A 175 19.42 19.02 7.26
N VAL A 176 19.39 18.21 8.31
CA VAL A 176 20.60 17.70 8.96
C VAL A 176 21.24 16.84 7.88
N PHE A 177 22.03 17.50 7.03
CA PHE A 177 23.00 16.83 6.20
C PHE A 177 24.04 16.33 7.17
N ASP A 178 24.15 15.01 7.34
CA ASP A 178 25.31 14.41 8.00
C ASP A 178 26.57 15.00 7.32
N ASP A 179 27.25 15.89 8.05
CA ASP A 179 28.55 16.54 7.84
C ASP A 179 29.16 16.54 6.42
N GLY A 180 28.40 16.98 5.39
CA GLY A 180 28.93 16.93 4.02
C GLY A 180 28.18 17.72 2.94
N ALA A 181 27.40 18.74 3.30
CA ALA A 181 26.77 19.60 2.29
C ALA A 181 27.82 20.44 1.54
N ILE A 182 28.24 19.97 0.36
CA ILE A 182 29.12 20.75 -0.52
C ILE A 182 28.24 21.77 -1.25
N SER A 183 28.38 23.05 -0.88
CA SER A 183 27.87 24.14 -1.70
C SER A 183 28.72 24.27 -2.96
N VAL A 184 28.34 23.56 -4.03
CA VAL A 184 28.89 23.83 -5.37
C VAL A 184 27.95 24.80 -6.06
N ASN A 185 28.41 26.04 -6.25
CA ASN A 185 27.75 26.98 -7.15
C ASN A 185 27.92 26.46 -8.57
N CYS A 186 26.84 25.97 -9.18
CA CYS A 186 26.84 25.47 -10.54
C CYS A 186 25.61 25.97 -11.30
N TYR A 187 25.68 25.88 -12.62
CA TYR A 187 24.52 26.01 -13.50
C TYR A 187 24.06 24.60 -13.86
N ILE A 188 22.81 24.25 -13.55
CA ILE A 188 22.28 22.93 -13.90
C ILE A 188 21.25 23.11 -15.02
N ILE A 189 21.48 22.42 -16.15
CA ILE A 189 20.54 22.34 -17.26
C ILE A 189 19.86 20.97 -17.22
N ILE A 190 18.54 20.97 -17.03
CA ILE A 190 17.76 19.76 -16.72
C ILE A 190 16.78 19.48 -17.85
N LYS A 191 16.67 18.22 -18.27
CA LYS A 191 15.56 17.77 -19.13
C LYS A 191 14.47 17.31 -18.19
N ILE A 192 13.50 18.16 -17.97
CA ILE A 192 12.27 17.69 -17.36
C ILE A 192 11.54 16.90 -18.47
N LYS A 193 11.38 15.59 -18.26
CA LYS A 193 10.90 14.66 -19.29
C LYS A 193 9.55 15.10 -19.87
N ARG A 194 9.54 15.16 -21.20
CA ARG A 194 8.40 15.30 -22.14
C ARG A 194 7.78 16.71 -22.28
N LYS A 195 8.59 17.67 -22.77
CA LYS A 195 8.29 18.62 -23.89
C LYS A 195 8.96 19.99 -23.72
N ARG A 196 9.55 20.30 -22.56
CA ARG A 196 10.21 21.59 -22.32
C ARG A 196 11.55 21.39 -21.61
N THR A 197 12.61 21.94 -22.20
CA THR A 197 13.89 22.10 -21.50
C THR A 197 13.79 23.37 -20.68
N GLU A 198 13.95 23.26 -19.37
CA GLU A 198 14.04 24.41 -18.48
C GLU A 198 15.46 24.46 -17.93
N SER A 199 16.09 25.63 -18.03
CA SER A 199 17.39 25.89 -17.43
C SER A 199 17.16 26.63 -16.12
N ILE A 200 17.68 26.08 -15.02
CA ILE A 200 17.65 26.76 -13.72
C ILE A 200 19.06 27.27 -13.48
N LYS A 201 19.20 28.59 -13.52
CA LYS A 201 20.48 29.25 -13.33
C LYS A 201 20.74 29.47 -11.84
N ASN A 202 22.03 29.62 -11.51
CA ASN A 202 22.50 30.03 -10.20
C ASN A 202 21.94 29.13 -9.09
N VAL A 203 22.33 27.87 -9.14
CA VAL A 203 21.84 26.86 -8.20
C VAL A 203 22.97 26.33 -7.33
N THR A 204 22.61 26.05 -6.08
CA THR A 204 23.46 25.36 -5.12
C THR A 204 22.97 23.93 -5.00
N VAL A 205 23.82 22.95 -5.33
CA VAL A 205 23.53 21.55 -5.00
C VAL A 205 23.69 21.38 -3.50
N LEU A 206 22.65 20.92 -2.83
CA LEU A 206 22.66 20.73 -1.38
C LEU A 206 23.10 19.31 -1.01
N GLY A 207 22.78 18.33 -1.86
CA GLY A 207 23.11 16.93 -1.60
C GLY A 207 22.63 15.98 -2.69
N TYR A 208 23.06 14.73 -2.58
CA TYR A 208 22.72 13.65 -3.50
C TYR A 208 22.51 12.33 -2.75
N SER A 209 21.39 11.65 -3.00
CA SER A 209 21.12 10.31 -2.48
C SER A 209 21.47 9.26 -3.53
N HIS A 210 22.51 8.46 -3.24
CA HIS A 210 22.93 7.35 -4.08
C HIS A 210 21.84 6.27 -4.24
N LEU A 211 21.08 6.02 -3.18
CA LEU A 211 20.05 4.98 -3.14
C LEU A 211 18.85 5.35 -4.01
N SER A 212 18.36 6.59 -3.89
CA SER A 212 17.18 7.04 -4.63
C SER A 212 17.50 7.65 -5.99
N GLY A 213 18.79 7.96 -6.26
CA GLY A 213 19.19 8.65 -7.47
C GLY A 213 18.72 10.11 -7.52
N LYS A 214 18.45 10.75 -6.38
CA LYS A 214 17.91 12.12 -6.30
C LYS A 214 18.98 13.15 -5.95
N ILE A 215 18.97 14.29 -6.64
CA ILE A 215 19.76 15.48 -6.38
C ILE A 215 18.86 16.57 -5.80
N TYR A 216 19.33 17.21 -4.73
CA TYR A 216 18.65 18.30 -4.04
C TYR A 216 19.34 19.60 -4.39
N VAL A 217 18.56 20.59 -4.84
CA VAL A 217 19.08 21.82 -5.42
C VAL A 217 18.31 23.01 -4.86
N ARG A 218 19.00 24.09 -4.51
CA ARG A 218 18.41 25.39 -4.18
C ARG A 218 18.72 26.37 -5.29
N CYS A 219 17.71 27.02 -5.84
CA CYS A 219 17.90 28.18 -6.72
C CYS A 219 18.20 29.41 -5.86
N ASN A 220 19.38 30.00 -6.04
CA ASN A 220 19.85 31.11 -5.22
C ASN A 220 19.01 32.38 -5.45
N GLU A 221 18.54 32.61 -6.68
CA GLU A 221 17.75 33.79 -7.04
C GLU A 221 16.33 33.75 -6.46
N SER A 222 15.66 32.61 -6.57
CA SER A 222 14.26 32.46 -6.13
C SER A 222 14.13 31.93 -4.70
N ASN A 223 15.23 31.50 -4.09
CA ASN A 223 15.28 30.77 -2.83
C ASN A 223 14.39 29.50 -2.80
N LYS A 224 14.05 28.95 -3.97
CA LYS A 224 13.23 27.74 -4.10
C LYS A 224 14.09 26.49 -4.10
N TYR A 225 13.54 25.42 -3.52
CA TYR A 225 14.16 24.10 -3.48
C TYR A 225 13.55 23.21 -4.55
N TYR A 226 14.40 22.40 -5.18
CA TYR A 226 14.06 21.48 -6.23
C TYR A 226 14.70 20.12 -5.97
N VAL A 227 14.00 19.06 -6.39
CA VAL A 227 14.51 17.69 -6.33
C VAL A 227 14.44 17.11 -7.74
N PHE A 228 15.56 16.62 -8.22
CA PHE A 228 15.67 16.03 -9.56
C PHE A 228 16.15 14.60 -9.48
N TYR A 229 15.61 13.73 -10.33
CA TYR A 229 16.24 12.45 -10.58
C TYR A 229 17.47 12.67 -11.45
N LEU A 230 18.54 11.97 -11.13
CA LEU A 230 19.82 12.11 -11.82
C LEU A 230 19.71 11.73 -13.31
N ASP A 231 18.77 10.83 -13.63
CA ASP A 231 18.47 10.40 -15.00
C ASP A 231 17.70 11.45 -15.83
N ASP A 232 17.21 12.52 -15.19
CA ASP A 232 16.52 13.64 -15.85
C ASP A 232 17.47 14.85 -16.06
N ILE A 233 18.69 14.82 -15.52
CA ILE A 233 19.69 15.87 -15.72
C ILE A 233 20.44 15.62 -17.04
N ILE A 234 20.44 16.60 -17.95
CA ILE A 234 21.16 16.49 -19.24
C ILE A 234 22.61 16.90 -19.04
N GLU A 235 22.79 18.09 -18.48
CA GLU A 235 24.07 18.79 -18.46
C GLU A 235 24.18 19.54 -17.14
N VAL A 236 25.35 19.43 -16.52
CA VAL A 236 25.73 20.27 -15.38
C VAL A 236 26.92 21.08 -15.86
N ILE A 237 26.85 22.39 -15.72
CA ILE A 237 27.91 23.32 -16.13
C ILE A 237 28.43 23.98 -14.87
N ASP A 238 29.73 23.91 -14.64
CA ASP A 238 30.34 24.58 -13.51
C ASP A 238 30.24 26.10 -13.67
N ALA A 239 29.79 26.81 -12.64
CA ALA A 239 29.53 28.25 -12.77
C ALA A 239 30.79 29.12 -12.78
N GLY A 240 31.89 28.63 -12.22
CA GLY A 240 33.16 29.35 -12.17
C GLY A 240 33.97 29.18 -13.46
N THR A 241 33.98 27.96 -14.00
CA THR A 241 34.81 27.60 -15.17
C THR A 241 34.03 27.63 -16.48
N GLY A 242 32.70 27.47 -16.44
CA GLY A 242 31.87 27.31 -17.64
C GLY A 242 32.03 25.94 -18.32
N GLU A 243 32.79 25.02 -17.72
CA GLU A 243 33.03 23.69 -18.29
C GLU A 243 31.83 22.75 -18.07
N LEU A 244 31.57 21.92 -19.08
CA LEU A 244 30.58 20.85 -18.99
C LEU A 244 31.11 19.74 -18.07
N ILE A 245 30.39 19.49 -16.98
CA ILE A 245 30.67 18.40 -16.06
C ILE A 245 30.15 17.10 -16.66
N THR A 246 31.08 16.31 -17.23
CA THR A 246 30.79 14.97 -17.72
C THR A 246 30.76 13.98 -16.56
N GLY A 247 29.71 13.16 -16.50
CA GLY A 247 29.53 12.17 -15.43
C GLY A 247 29.23 12.82 -14.07
N VAL A 248 28.06 13.43 -13.94
CA VAL A 248 27.56 14.11 -12.72
C VAL A 248 27.77 13.27 -11.46
N ARG A 249 27.51 11.95 -11.51
CA ARG A 249 27.78 11.04 -10.38
C ARG A 249 29.25 11.02 -9.97
N SER A 250 30.16 10.94 -10.93
CA SER A 250 31.60 10.92 -10.69
C SER A 250 32.10 12.27 -10.17
N TYR A 251 31.54 13.37 -10.69
CA TYR A 251 31.86 14.72 -10.24
C TYR A 251 31.45 14.95 -8.78
N LEU A 252 30.20 14.61 -8.43
CA LEU A 252 29.69 14.71 -7.06
C LEU A 252 30.45 13.82 -6.09
N ARG A 253 30.86 12.61 -6.52
CA ARG A 253 31.73 11.73 -5.72
C ARG A 253 33.13 12.32 -5.51
N LYS A 254 33.74 12.89 -6.55
CA LYS A 254 35.12 13.42 -6.51
C LYS A 254 35.25 14.62 -5.57
N HIS A 255 34.19 15.42 -5.45
CA HIS A 255 34.17 16.60 -4.58
C HIS A 255 33.87 16.28 -3.10
N LYS A 256 33.95 14.99 -2.71
CA LYS A 256 33.81 14.45 -1.35
C LYS A 256 32.48 14.74 -0.66
N VAL A 257 31.46 13.99 -1.09
CA VAL A 257 30.48 13.44 -0.14
C VAL A 257 31.18 12.26 0.55
N SER A 258 31.97 12.50 1.60
CA SER A 258 32.59 11.41 2.36
C SER A 258 32.00 11.36 3.76
N ARG A 259 31.14 10.35 3.95
CA ARG A 259 30.63 9.73 5.18
C ARG A 259 30.24 10.64 6.34
#